data_AF-A0A4Q4ND53-F1
#
_entry.id   AF-A0A4Q4ND53-F1
#
_cell.length_a   1.000
_cell.length_b   1.000
_cell.length_c   1.000
_cell.angle_alpha   90.00
_cell.angle_beta   90.00
_cell.angle_gamma   90.00
#
_symmetry.space_group_name_H-M   'P 1'
#
loop_
_entity.id
_entity.type
_entity.pdbx_description
1 polymer ?
#
loop_
_entity_poly.entity_id
_entity_poly.type
_entity_poly.pdbx_seq_one_letter_code
_entity_poly.pdbx_strand_id
1 'polypeptide(L)'
;MKATTLALTVFCGSTSATILGNDAPAAQALAKLSLNVAQHGYPDAGKCTLKNVAVRQEWSTLSESQKLNYIDAVKCLGKKPAKTPAAIASGARSRFDDFIVTHILQTMSIHGTGYLPYNNWSKWAKDPLASPLFDGSKTSISGDGEYVAGRGSWCLPNEVRCMVTFHSANGGGCIKSGPFKDWKINLGPIQTTAKGVPPNPQADGLGYNPRCLSRDINTQASNETRDEMFVDLITNYPDILSFQNKMQNFTLGVMGVHK
;
A
#
# COMPACT_ATOMS: atom_id res chain seq x y z
N MET A 1 27.34 2.52 46.88
CA MET A 1 25.93 2.66 47.34
C MET A 1 25.44 4.01 46.83
N LYS A 2 24.47 4.13 45.92
CA LYS A 2 23.14 3.51 45.89
C LYS A 2 22.78 3.10 44.45
N ALA A 3 22.37 1.85 44.26
CA ALA A 3 21.71 1.39 43.05
C ALA A 3 20.24 1.82 43.12
N THR A 4 19.78 2.61 42.16
CA THR A 4 18.37 3.00 42.08
C THR A 4 17.67 2.01 41.17
N THR A 5 17.04 1.00 41.77
CA THR A 5 16.21 0.02 41.07
C THR A 5 14.95 0.73 40.55
N LEU A 6 14.89 1.00 39.24
CA LEU A 6 13.67 1.50 38.61
C LEU A 6 12.71 0.31 38.43
N ALA A 7 11.73 0.21 39.32
CA ALA A 7 10.66 -0.78 39.21
C ALA A 7 9.78 -0.42 37.99
N LEU A 8 9.84 -1.26 36.96
CA LEU A 8 8.95 -1.19 35.79
C LEU A 8 7.54 -1.60 36.24
N THR A 9 6.74 -0.62 36.66
CA THR A 9 5.31 -0.85 36.92
C THR A 9 4.60 -0.93 35.57
N VAL A 10 4.38 -2.15 35.10
CA VAL A 10 3.47 -2.42 33.98
C VAL A 10 2.06 -2.12 34.49
N PHE A 11 1.52 -0.95 34.14
CA PHE A 11 0.10 -0.69 34.28
C PHE A 11 -0.64 -1.64 33.33
N CYS A 12 -1.12 -2.75 33.88
CA CYS A 12 -2.05 -3.65 33.22
C CYS A 12 -3.42 -2.96 33.20
N GLY A 13 -3.60 -2.03 32.25
CA GLY A 13 -4.90 -1.54 31.87
C GLY A 13 -5.68 -2.71 31.27
N SER A 14 -6.70 -3.16 31.96
CA SER A 14 -7.55 -4.29 31.61
C SER A 14 -8.41 -4.00 30.39
N THR A 15 -7.80 -4.12 29.21
CA THR A 15 -8.50 -4.60 28.03
C THR A 15 -7.66 -5.74 27.50
N SER A 16 -8.13 -6.97 27.67
CA SER A 16 -7.56 -8.14 26.99
C SER A 16 -7.81 -7.99 25.49
N ALA A 17 -7.05 -7.13 24.83
CA ALA A 17 -6.84 -7.22 23.41
C ALA A 17 -6.02 -8.49 23.23
N THR A 18 -6.62 -9.52 22.66
CA THR A 18 -5.93 -10.73 22.22
C THR A 18 -4.79 -10.26 21.31
N ILE A 19 -3.55 -10.28 21.80
CA ILE A 19 -2.37 -9.98 20.98
C ILE A 19 -2.29 -11.13 19.98
N LEU A 20 -2.82 -10.91 18.78
CA LEU A 20 -2.60 -11.82 17.66
C LEU A 20 -1.08 -11.83 17.39
N GLY A 21 -0.52 -12.95 16.92
CA GLY A 21 0.93 -13.07 16.68
C GLY A 21 1.52 -11.95 15.80
N ASN A 22 0.69 -11.32 14.97
CA ASN A 22 1.03 -10.18 14.11
C ASN A 22 1.20 -8.84 14.87
N ASP A 23 0.67 -8.71 16.08
CA ASP A 23 0.75 -7.49 16.90
C ASP A 23 1.94 -7.49 17.86
N ALA A 24 2.61 -8.65 18.03
CA ALA A 24 3.82 -8.77 18.84
C ALA A 24 4.94 -7.80 18.40
N PRO A 25 5.19 -7.59 17.09
CA PRO A 25 6.14 -6.57 16.64
C PRO A 25 5.70 -5.14 16.99
N ALA A 26 4.41 -4.83 16.97
CA ALA A 26 3.90 -3.51 17.36
C ALA A 26 4.09 -3.25 18.87
N ALA A 27 3.85 -4.27 19.71
CA ALA A 27 4.13 -4.20 21.15
C ALA A 27 5.63 -4.03 21.44
N GLN A 28 6.49 -4.77 20.73
CA GLN A 28 7.95 -4.62 20.83
C GLN A 28 8.41 -3.23 20.36
N ALA A 29 7.83 -2.69 19.29
CA ALA A 29 8.13 -1.36 18.80
C ALA A 29 7.73 -0.29 19.83
N LEU A 30 6.56 -0.42 20.47
CA LEU A 30 6.13 0.50 21.53
C LEU A 30 7.03 0.42 22.77
N ALA A 31 7.51 -0.78 23.14
CA ALA A 31 8.48 -0.94 24.21
C ALA A 31 9.83 -0.27 23.89
N LYS A 32 10.35 -0.46 22.67
CA LYS A 32 11.56 0.22 22.18
C LYS A 32 11.39 1.73 22.14
N LEU A 33 10.23 2.22 21.69
CA LEU A 33 9.91 3.65 21.70
C LEU A 33 9.86 4.20 23.13
N SER A 34 9.29 3.45 24.07
CA SER A 34 9.22 3.84 25.48
C SER A 34 10.61 3.99 26.10
N LEU A 35 11.52 3.07 25.79
CA LEU A 35 12.93 3.16 26.20
C LEU A 35 13.63 4.36 25.57
N ASN A 36 13.41 4.59 24.27
CA ASN A 36 14.02 5.71 23.56
C ASN A 36 13.57 7.07 24.15
N VAL A 37 12.27 7.23 24.41
CA VAL A 37 11.70 8.42 25.06
C VAL A 37 12.23 8.60 26.48
N ALA A 38 12.41 7.51 27.25
CA ALA A 38 12.98 7.60 28.59
C ALA A 38 14.45 8.09 28.58
N GLN A 39 15.20 7.75 27.54
CA GLN A 39 16.61 8.15 27.40
C GLN A 39 16.80 9.54 26.77
N HIS A 40 15.98 9.90 25.78
CA HIS A 40 16.21 11.09 24.95
C HIS A 40 15.11 12.16 25.08
N GLY A 41 14.05 11.88 25.84
CA GLY A 41 12.86 12.73 25.92
C GLY A 41 11.95 12.60 24.69
N TYR A 42 10.84 13.33 24.70
CA TYR A 42 9.95 13.41 23.55
C TYR A 42 10.48 14.42 22.52
N PRO A 43 10.43 14.10 21.21
CA PRO A 43 10.81 15.07 20.16
C PRO A 43 9.95 16.35 20.16
N ASP A 44 8.65 16.23 20.45
CA ASP A 44 7.72 17.35 20.67
C ASP A 44 6.67 16.90 21.70
N ALA A 45 6.96 17.12 22.98
CA ALA A 45 6.11 16.68 24.09
C ALA A 45 4.68 17.29 24.07
N GLY A 46 4.49 18.40 23.36
CA GLY A 46 3.18 19.04 23.20
C GLY A 46 2.31 18.38 22.14
N LYS A 47 2.89 17.58 21.23
CA LYS A 47 2.18 16.97 20.11
C LYS A 47 2.23 15.44 20.08
N CYS A 48 3.39 14.83 20.35
CA CYS A 48 3.59 13.39 20.24
C CYS A 48 4.15 12.81 21.54
N THR A 49 3.37 11.93 22.15
CA THR A 49 3.65 11.26 23.41
C THR A 49 3.31 9.78 23.30
N LEU A 50 3.80 8.95 24.22
CA LEU A 50 3.39 7.53 24.27
C LEU A 50 1.87 7.36 24.48
N LYS A 51 1.17 8.38 24.99
CA LYS A 51 -0.28 8.35 25.23
C LYS A 51 -1.11 8.58 23.96
N ASN A 52 -0.56 9.29 22.97
CA ASN A 52 -1.29 9.68 21.75
C ASN A 52 -0.58 9.28 20.46
N VAL A 53 0.50 8.49 20.55
CA VAL A 53 1.17 7.92 19.38
C VAL A 53 0.19 7.05 18.60
N ALA A 54 0.12 7.28 17.29
CA ALA A 54 -0.74 6.50 16.42
C ALA A 54 -0.14 5.11 16.19
N VAL A 55 -0.96 4.07 16.31
CA VAL A 55 -0.59 2.69 15.99
C VAL A 55 -1.24 2.29 14.66
N ARG A 56 -0.43 1.91 13.68
CA ARG A 56 -0.94 1.31 12.43
C ARG A 56 -1.16 -0.19 12.66
N GLN A 57 -2.31 -0.67 12.23
CA GLN A 57 -2.72 -2.07 12.39
C GLN A 57 -2.82 -2.75 11.02
N GLU A 58 -2.59 -4.06 11.00
CA GLU A 58 -2.73 -4.87 9.79
C GLU A 58 -4.21 -5.02 9.42
N TRP A 59 -4.54 -5.01 8.13
CA TRP A 59 -5.94 -4.96 7.71
C TRP A 59 -6.77 -6.13 8.25
N SER A 60 -6.26 -7.36 8.28
CA SER A 60 -7.00 -8.50 8.78
C SER A 60 -7.30 -8.45 10.29
N THR A 61 -6.51 -7.73 11.10
CA THR A 61 -6.77 -7.55 12.54
C THR A 61 -7.83 -6.49 12.84
N LEU A 62 -8.13 -5.59 11.89
CA LEU A 62 -9.19 -4.59 12.06
C LEU A 62 -10.57 -5.25 12.18
N SER A 63 -11.39 -4.71 13.09
CA SER A 63 -12.80 -5.05 13.18
C SER A 63 -13.54 -4.66 11.90
N GLU A 64 -14.71 -5.26 11.68
CA GLU A 64 -15.59 -4.90 10.57
C GLU A 64 -15.91 -3.39 10.57
N SER A 65 -16.24 -2.81 11.72
CA SER A 65 -16.57 -1.38 11.82
C SER A 65 -15.38 -0.48 11.49
N GLN A 66 -14.16 -0.86 11.89
CA GLN A 66 -12.94 -0.12 11.55
C GLN A 66 -12.67 -0.16 10.04
N LYS A 67 -12.81 -1.34 9.42
CA LYS A 67 -12.65 -1.49 7.96
C LYS A 67 -13.66 -0.63 7.21
N LEU A 68 -14.95 -0.72 7.59
CA LEU A 68 -16.02 0.07 6.98
C LEU A 68 -15.80 1.58 7.15
N ASN A 69 -15.37 2.03 8.33
CA ASN A 69 -15.06 3.44 8.57
C ASN A 69 -13.95 3.95 7.62
N TYR A 70 -12.88 3.18 7.45
CA TYR A 70 -11.82 3.51 6.48
C TYR A 70 -12.34 3.57 5.05
N ILE A 71 -13.12 2.57 4.62
CA ILE A 71 -13.72 2.50 3.29
C ILE A 71 -14.61 3.73 3.04
N ASP A 72 -15.44 4.10 4.02
CA ASP A 72 -16.32 5.27 3.94
C ASP A 72 -15.52 6.58 3.85
N ALA A 73 -14.39 6.69 4.56
CA ALA A 73 -13.50 7.83 4.45
C ALA A 73 -12.88 7.96 3.04
N VAL A 74 -12.43 6.86 2.43
CA VAL A 74 -11.93 6.86 1.04
C VAL A 74 -13.05 7.22 0.06
N LYS A 75 -14.25 6.66 0.23
CA LYS A 75 -15.43 7.01 -0.58
C LYS A 75 -15.82 8.47 -0.44
N CYS A 76 -15.69 9.04 0.75
CA CYS A 76 -15.91 10.46 1.00
C CYS A 76 -14.94 11.33 0.16
N LEU A 77 -13.66 10.95 0.09
CA LEU A 77 -12.69 11.63 -0.79
C LEU A 77 -13.07 11.50 -2.28
N GLY A 78 -13.59 10.35 -2.71
CA GLY A 78 -14.08 10.14 -4.07
C GLY A 78 -15.31 10.97 -4.44
N LYS A 79 -16.10 11.43 -3.45
CA LYS A 79 -17.32 12.22 -3.67
C LYS A 79 -17.10 13.74 -3.58
N LYS A 80 -16.13 14.19 -2.78
CA LYS A 80 -15.83 15.62 -2.66
C LYS A 80 -15.22 16.14 -3.98
N PRO A 81 -15.58 17.34 -4.45
CA PRO A 81 -15.04 17.89 -5.70
C PRO A 81 -13.52 18.10 -5.61
N ALA A 82 -12.83 17.90 -6.73
CA ALA A 82 -11.40 18.20 -6.86
C ALA A 82 -11.09 19.67 -6.54
N LYS A 83 -9.93 19.91 -5.94
CA LYS A 83 -9.39 21.27 -5.71
C LYS A 83 -8.36 21.68 -6.75
N THR A 84 -7.77 20.72 -7.45
CA THR A 84 -6.81 21.00 -8.52
C THR A 84 -7.50 21.83 -9.61
N PRO A 85 -6.95 22.98 -10.03
CA PRO A 85 -7.48 23.74 -11.14
C PRO A 85 -7.62 22.88 -12.41
N ALA A 86 -8.74 23.01 -13.12
CA ALA A 86 -8.99 22.25 -14.35
C ALA A 86 -7.96 22.53 -15.46
N ALA A 87 -7.32 23.72 -15.42
CA ALA A 87 -6.22 24.07 -16.30
C ALA A 87 -4.93 23.26 -16.04
N ILE A 88 -4.77 22.73 -14.81
CA ILE A 88 -3.64 21.85 -14.45
C ILE A 88 -4.01 20.40 -14.75
N ALA A 89 -5.22 19.97 -14.35
CA ALA A 89 -5.67 18.60 -14.59
C ALA A 89 -7.15 18.56 -14.96
N SER A 90 -7.42 18.62 -16.26
CA SER A 90 -8.79 18.62 -16.80
C SER A 90 -9.57 17.34 -16.48
N GLY A 91 -8.88 16.26 -16.13
CA GLY A 91 -9.45 14.97 -15.73
C GLY A 91 -9.81 14.82 -14.26
N ALA A 92 -9.35 15.70 -13.37
CA ALA A 92 -9.65 15.59 -11.94
C ALA A 92 -11.15 15.86 -11.67
N ARG A 93 -11.81 14.97 -10.93
CA ARG A 93 -13.23 15.13 -10.54
C ARG A 93 -13.42 15.14 -9.03
N SER A 94 -12.57 14.41 -8.31
CA SER A 94 -12.70 14.20 -6.86
C SER A 94 -11.49 14.67 -6.06
N ARG A 95 -11.66 14.82 -4.73
CA ARG A 95 -10.53 15.04 -3.81
C ARG A 95 -9.54 13.87 -3.82
N PHE A 96 -10.00 12.67 -4.14
CA PHE A 96 -9.10 11.54 -4.36
C PHE A 96 -8.24 11.74 -5.61
N ASP A 97 -8.83 12.26 -6.70
CA ASP A 97 -8.08 12.57 -7.91
C ASP A 97 -7.00 13.64 -7.68
N ASP A 98 -7.17 14.58 -6.75
CA ASP A 98 -6.11 15.55 -6.41
C ASP A 98 -4.81 14.86 -5.95
N PHE A 99 -4.92 13.75 -5.20
CA PHE A 99 -3.76 12.97 -4.78
C PHE A 99 -3.14 12.23 -5.97
N ILE A 100 -3.96 11.72 -6.89
CA ILE A 100 -3.49 11.09 -8.13
C ILE A 100 -2.76 12.12 -9.01
N VAL A 101 -3.31 13.33 -9.18
CA VAL A 101 -2.66 14.41 -9.94
C VAL A 101 -1.30 14.74 -9.34
N THR A 102 -1.24 14.92 -8.03
CA THR A 102 0.03 15.21 -7.34
C THR A 102 1.05 14.09 -7.59
N HIS A 103 0.63 12.83 -7.50
CA HIS A 103 1.48 11.69 -7.78
C HIS A 103 1.96 11.66 -9.25
N ILE A 104 1.08 11.92 -10.21
CA ILE A 104 1.41 12.03 -11.64
C ILE A 104 2.47 13.11 -11.87
N LEU A 105 2.23 14.32 -11.35
CA LEU A 105 3.12 15.46 -11.54
C LEU A 105 4.49 15.28 -10.89
N GLN A 106 4.56 14.54 -9.77
CA GLN A 106 5.79 14.34 -9.01
C GLN A 106 6.45 12.97 -9.28
N THR A 107 5.88 12.14 -10.16
CA THR A 107 6.33 10.75 -10.36
C THR A 107 7.82 10.65 -10.67
N MET A 108 8.40 11.64 -11.36
CA MET A 108 9.81 11.63 -11.74
C MET A 108 10.78 12.00 -10.60
N SER A 109 10.27 12.45 -9.44
CA SER A 109 11.09 12.91 -8.31
C SER A 109 10.82 12.21 -6.98
N ILE A 110 9.77 11.38 -6.88
CA ILE A 110 9.35 10.74 -5.61
C ILE A 110 9.57 9.22 -5.55
N HIS A 111 9.81 8.56 -6.69
CA HIS A 111 10.18 7.14 -6.71
C HIS A 111 11.65 7.03 -6.31
N GLY A 112 11.93 6.44 -5.14
CA GLY A 112 13.23 6.49 -4.47
C GLY A 112 13.19 7.19 -3.10
N THR A 113 12.14 7.97 -2.80
CA THR A 113 12.08 8.86 -1.63
C THR A 113 10.66 8.88 -1.04
N GLY A 114 10.25 7.86 -0.28
CA GLY A 114 8.87 7.80 0.22
C GLY A 114 8.59 6.81 1.34
N TYR A 115 7.36 6.87 1.87
CA TYR A 115 6.82 5.94 2.85
C TYR A 115 5.70 5.11 2.22
N LEU A 116 5.57 3.84 2.63
CA LEU A 116 4.55 2.93 2.11
C LEU A 116 3.36 2.83 3.09
N PRO A 117 2.11 2.72 2.60
CA PRO A 117 0.99 2.31 3.43
C PRO A 117 1.21 0.88 3.93
N TYR A 118 0.85 0.62 5.19
CA TYR A 118 1.12 -0.67 5.83
C TYR A 118 0.04 -1.68 5.45
N ASN A 119 0.44 -2.72 4.70
CA ASN A 119 -0.26 -3.98 4.58
C ASN A 119 0.78 -5.09 4.87
N ASN A 120 0.38 -6.14 5.57
CA ASN A 120 1.27 -7.29 5.78
C ASN A 120 1.24 -8.18 4.52
N TRP A 121 2.03 -7.79 3.52
CA TRP A 121 2.11 -8.49 2.24
C TRP A 121 2.66 -9.90 2.37
N SER A 122 3.54 -10.17 3.33
CA SER A 122 4.13 -11.50 3.51
C SER A 122 3.17 -12.54 4.03
N LYS A 123 2.28 -12.15 4.95
CA LYS A 123 1.19 -13.02 5.43
C LYS A 123 0.34 -13.59 4.28
N TRP A 124 0.13 -12.81 3.23
CA TRP A 124 -0.74 -13.15 2.11
C TRP A 124 0.04 -13.46 0.82
N ALA A 125 1.37 -13.55 0.87
CA ALA A 125 2.20 -13.69 -0.32
C ALA A 125 1.91 -14.97 -1.13
N LYS A 126 1.62 -16.08 -0.45
CA LYS A 126 1.30 -17.38 -1.08
C LYS A 126 -0.08 -17.42 -1.73
N ASP A 127 -1.04 -16.73 -1.12
CA ASP A 127 -2.42 -16.65 -1.60
C ASP A 127 -2.97 -15.24 -1.35
N PRO A 128 -2.68 -14.28 -2.25
CA PRO A 128 -3.11 -12.90 -2.09
C PRO A 128 -4.64 -12.75 -2.19
N LEU A 129 -5.33 -13.71 -2.82
CA LEU A 129 -6.79 -13.71 -2.95
C LEU A 129 -7.49 -14.11 -1.65
N ALA A 130 -6.82 -14.89 -0.79
CA ALA A 130 -7.32 -15.20 0.56
C ALA A 130 -7.21 -14.01 1.54
N SER A 131 -6.55 -12.92 1.15
CA SER A 131 -6.42 -11.74 2.01
C SER A 131 -7.77 -11.04 2.20
N PRO A 132 -8.18 -10.71 3.45
CA PRO A 132 -9.36 -9.88 3.69
C PRO A 132 -9.30 -8.48 3.05
N LEU A 133 -8.13 -8.06 2.59
CA LEU A 133 -7.95 -6.83 1.84
C LEU A 133 -8.45 -6.95 0.40
N PHE A 134 -8.39 -8.15 -0.19
CA PHE A 134 -8.65 -8.41 -1.61
C PHE A 134 -9.67 -9.54 -1.87
N ASP A 135 -10.35 -10.03 -0.85
CA ASP A 135 -11.35 -11.11 -0.94
C ASP A 135 -12.66 -10.70 -1.66
N GLY A 136 -12.83 -9.42 -2.00
CA GLY A 136 -14.04 -8.89 -2.64
C GLY A 136 -15.26 -8.74 -1.73
N SER A 137 -15.10 -8.96 -0.43
CA SER A 137 -16.14 -8.74 0.58
C SER A 137 -16.48 -7.25 0.73
N LYS A 138 -17.57 -6.96 1.45
CA LYS A 138 -17.96 -5.58 1.81
C LYS A 138 -16.92 -4.83 2.67
N THR A 139 -15.98 -5.55 3.27
CA THR A 139 -14.89 -5.03 4.12
C THR A 139 -13.53 -5.09 3.45
N SER A 140 -13.47 -5.33 2.14
CA SER A 140 -12.22 -5.34 1.37
C SER A 140 -11.97 -4.00 0.68
N ILE A 141 -10.78 -3.83 0.10
CA ILE A 141 -10.51 -2.81 -0.94
C ILE A 141 -10.85 -3.40 -2.32
N SER A 142 -11.98 -4.12 -2.34
CA SER A 142 -12.54 -4.86 -3.47
C SER A 142 -11.69 -6.04 -3.95
N GLY A 143 -12.31 -6.87 -4.78
CA GLY A 143 -11.74 -8.15 -5.20
C GLY A 143 -10.88 -8.07 -6.45
N ASP A 144 -10.68 -9.23 -7.05
CA ASP A 144 -10.04 -9.34 -8.35
C ASP A 144 -10.91 -8.77 -9.49
N GLY A 145 -10.29 -8.57 -10.65
CA GLY A 145 -10.97 -8.17 -11.88
C GLY A 145 -11.77 -9.29 -12.54
N GLU A 146 -12.63 -8.91 -13.47
CA GLU A 146 -13.25 -9.83 -14.42
C GLU A 146 -12.17 -10.60 -15.18
N TYR A 147 -12.40 -11.89 -15.38
CA TYR A 147 -11.46 -12.72 -16.12
C TYR A 147 -11.44 -12.31 -17.59
N VAL A 148 -10.25 -12.03 -18.11
CA VAL A 148 -10.06 -11.74 -19.54
C VAL A 148 -9.28 -12.88 -20.18
N ALA A 149 -9.98 -13.67 -20.99
CA ALA A 149 -9.42 -14.81 -21.70
C ALA A 149 -8.38 -14.40 -22.75
N GLY A 150 -7.45 -15.30 -23.07
CA GLY A 150 -6.45 -15.10 -24.12
C GLY A 150 -5.34 -14.09 -23.79
N ARG A 151 -5.25 -13.64 -22.53
CA ARG A 151 -4.11 -12.84 -22.08
C ARG A 151 -2.89 -13.75 -21.88
N GLY A 152 -1.81 -13.42 -22.58
CA GLY A 152 -0.50 -14.06 -22.40
C GLY A 152 0.30 -13.43 -21.26
N SER A 153 1.63 -13.48 -21.38
CA SER A 153 2.52 -12.80 -20.46
C SER A 153 2.64 -11.29 -20.76
N TRP A 154 3.15 -10.55 -19.79
CA TRP A 154 3.54 -9.15 -19.91
C TRP A 154 4.90 -8.92 -19.24
N CYS A 155 5.58 -7.86 -19.67
CA CYS A 155 6.95 -7.56 -19.27
C CYS A 155 7.09 -6.31 -18.41
N LEU A 156 7.94 -6.39 -17.39
CA LEU A 156 8.40 -5.26 -16.60
C LEU A 156 9.85 -4.88 -16.99
N PRO A 157 10.16 -3.59 -17.24
CA PRO A 157 9.26 -2.45 -17.22
C PRO A 157 8.37 -2.33 -18.47
N ASN A 158 8.76 -2.95 -19.60
CA ASN A 158 7.99 -2.94 -20.84
C ASN A 158 8.44 -4.07 -21.78
N GLU A 159 7.70 -4.25 -22.88
CA GLU A 159 7.93 -5.29 -23.89
C GLU A 159 9.27 -5.15 -24.64
N VAL A 160 9.83 -3.94 -24.75
CA VAL A 160 11.10 -3.69 -25.45
C VAL A 160 12.30 -4.12 -24.60
N ARG A 161 12.23 -3.90 -23.29
CA ARG A 161 13.28 -4.26 -22.33
C ARG A 161 12.68 -5.12 -21.22
N CYS A 162 12.36 -6.37 -21.54
CA CYS A 162 11.77 -7.30 -20.58
C CYS A 162 12.83 -7.79 -19.56
N MET A 163 12.74 -7.30 -18.32
CA MET A 163 13.61 -7.73 -17.21
C MET A 163 12.92 -8.76 -16.32
N VAL A 164 11.60 -8.66 -16.16
CA VAL A 164 10.78 -9.63 -15.43
C VAL A 164 9.54 -9.94 -16.25
N THR A 165 9.26 -11.23 -16.45
CA THR A 165 8.08 -11.71 -17.18
C THR A 165 7.03 -12.20 -16.21
N PHE A 166 5.80 -11.71 -16.36
CA PHE A 166 4.64 -12.15 -15.57
C PHE A 166 3.62 -12.84 -16.46
N HIS A 167 3.10 -13.96 -15.99
CA HIS A 167 1.93 -14.58 -16.61
C HIS A 167 0.67 -13.90 -16.10
N SER A 168 -0.29 -13.60 -16.98
CA SER A 168 -1.60 -13.08 -16.56
C SER A 168 -2.29 -14.07 -15.62
N ALA A 169 -2.95 -13.56 -14.59
CA ALA A 169 -3.65 -14.36 -13.59
C ALA A 169 -5.16 -14.45 -13.91
N ASN A 170 -6.00 -14.57 -12.87
CA ASN A 170 -7.42 -14.86 -13.00
C ASN A 170 -8.32 -13.62 -13.16
N GLY A 171 -7.73 -12.42 -13.25
CA GLY A 171 -8.45 -11.17 -13.44
C GLY A 171 -8.18 -10.55 -14.81
N GLY A 172 -7.80 -9.27 -14.79
CA GLY A 172 -7.42 -8.47 -15.95
C GLY A 172 -8.42 -7.37 -16.31
N GLY A 173 -9.71 -7.62 -16.05
CA GLY A 173 -10.80 -6.68 -16.32
C GLY A 173 -11.14 -5.80 -15.12
N CYS A 174 -12.28 -5.12 -15.22
CA CYS A 174 -12.84 -4.32 -14.13
C CYS A 174 -13.04 -5.15 -12.86
N ILE A 175 -12.83 -4.56 -11.68
CA ILE A 175 -13.10 -5.21 -10.40
C ILE A 175 -14.54 -5.76 -10.36
N LYS A 176 -14.69 -7.03 -9.97
CA LYS A 176 -15.98 -7.76 -9.95
C LYS A 176 -16.87 -7.39 -8.76
N SER A 177 -16.27 -7.21 -7.59
CA SER A 177 -16.99 -7.18 -6.32
C SER A 177 -16.30 -6.30 -5.27
N GLY A 178 -17.07 -5.94 -4.25
CA GLY A 178 -16.61 -5.13 -3.11
C GLY A 178 -16.89 -3.63 -3.26
N PRO A 179 -16.45 -2.84 -2.27
CA PRO A 179 -16.91 -1.46 -2.09
C PRO A 179 -16.55 -0.48 -3.21
N PHE A 180 -15.54 -0.79 -4.01
CA PHE A 180 -14.94 0.05 -5.06
C PHE A 180 -15.17 -0.53 -6.46
N LYS A 181 -16.06 -1.52 -6.64
CA LYS A 181 -16.37 -2.08 -7.96
C LYS A 181 -16.80 -1.00 -8.98
N ASP A 182 -17.56 -0.01 -8.53
CA ASP A 182 -18.07 1.11 -9.34
C ASP A 182 -17.15 2.34 -9.28
N TRP A 183 -15.94 2.20 -8.71
CA TRP A 183 -14.99 3.30 -8.62
C TRP A 183 -14.48 3.68 -10.01
N LYS A 184 -14.62 4.95 -10.36
CA LYS A 184 -14.19 5.49 -11.64
C LYS A 184 -12.76 6.02 -11.52
N ILE A 185 -11.88 5.48 -12.35
CA ILE A 185 -10.54 6.02 -12.58
C ILE A 185 -10.65 7.08 -13.66
N ASN A 186 -10.34 8.34 -13.34
CA ASN A 186 -10.53 9.47 -14.24
C ASN A 186 -9.25 9.93 -14.97
N LEU A 187 -8.08 9.55 -14.46
CA LEU A 187 -6.77 10.03 -14.90
C LEU A 187 -5.91 8.88 -15.44
N GLY A 188 -4.79 9.20 -16.08
CA GLY A 188 -3.88 8.25 -16.72
C GLY A 188 -4.53 7.47 -17.87
N PRO A 189 -3.87 6.41 -18.36
CA PRO A 189 -2.50 6.02 -18.01
C PRO A 189 -1.47 7.01 -18.60
N ILE A 190 -0.32 7.15 -17.92
CA ILE A 190 0.90 7.76 -18.51
C ILE A 190 1.71 6.65 -19.18
N GLN A 191 1.91 5.54 -18.46
CA GLN A 191 2.51 4.31 -18.93
C GLN A 191 1.68 3.15 -18.36
N THR A 192 1.50 2.08 -19.14
CA THR A 192 0.80 0.89 -18.69
C THR A 192 1.27 -0.34 -19.46
N THR A 193 1.39 -1.47 -18.76
CA THR A 193 1.57 -2.80 -19.34
C THR A 193 0.24 -3.55 -19.48
N ALA A 194 -0.86 -2.98 -18.96
CA ALA A 194 -2.18 -3.58 -19.02
C ALA A 194 -2.76 -3.47 -20.44
N LYS A 195 -3.13 -4.61 -21.02
CA LYS A 195 -3.77 -4.68 -22.34
C LYS A 195 -5.23 -4.21 -22.25
N GLY A 196 -5.69 -3.48 -23.26
CA GLY A 196 -7.07 -3.01 -23.35
C GLY A 196 -7.39 -1.73 -22.57
N VAL A 197 -6.38 -1.06 -22.00
CA VAL A 197 -6.55 0.26 -21.38
C VAL A 197 -6.42 1.34 -22.45
N PRO A 198 -7.46 2.17 -22.69
CA PRO A 198 -7.38 3.26 -23.66
C PRO A 198 -6.29 4.28 -23.27
N PRO A 199 -5.52 4.81 -24.24
CA PRO A 199 -4.58 5.89 -23.96
C PRO A 199 -5.32 7.11 -23.41
N ASN A 200 -4.65 7.88 -22.55
CA ASN A 200 -5.22 9.15 -22.09
C ASN A 200 -5.29 10.13 -23.27
N PRO A 201 -6.34 10.96 -23.39
CA PRO A 201 -6.43 11.99 -24.42
C PRO A 201 -5.33 13.07 -24.29
N GLN A 202 -4.66 13.17 -23.15
CA GLN A 202 -3.49 14.01 -22.93
C GLN A 202 -2.27 13.15 -22.63
N ALA A 203 -1.14 13.45 -23.27
CA ALA A 203 0.09 12.67 -23.14
C ALA A 203 0.70 12.68 -21.72
N ASP A 204 0.38 13.70 -20.93
CA ASP A 204 0.77 13.82 -19.52
C ASP A 204 -0.10 12.96 -18.57
N GLY A 205 -1.15 12.30 -19.08
CA GLY A 205 -2.08 11.51 -18.30
C GLY A 205 -3.06 12.31 -17.45
N LEU A 206 -3.15 13.63 -17.61
CA LEU A 206 -4.00 14.51 -16.80
C LEU A 206 -5.36 14.82 -17.45
N GLY A 207 -5.58 14.33 -18.67
CA GLY A 207 -6.85 14.40 -19.38
C GLY A 207 -7.93 13.51 -18.77
N TYR A 208 -9.19 13.90 -18.97
CA TYR A 208 -10.34 13.10 -18.50
C TYR A 208 -10.47 11.80 -19.29
N ASN A 209 -10.19 10.68 -18.63
CA ASN A 209 -10.20 9.34 -19.20
C ASN A 209 -10.96 8.34 -18.30
N PRO A 210 -12.29 8.51 -18.11
CA PRO A 210 -13.07 7.72 -17.17
C PRO A 210 -13.15 6.26 -17.59
N ARG A 211 -12.76 5.37 -16.69
CA ARG A 211 -12.86 3.91 -16.84
C ARG A 211 -13.01 3.23 -15.49
N CYS A 212 -13.30 1.94 -15.49
CA CYS A 212 -13.32 1.15 -14.26
C CYS A 212 -11.91 0.97 -13.69
N LEU A 213 -11.81 0.73 -12.38
CA LEU A 213 -10.60 0.16 -11.80
C LEU A 213 -10.49 -1.31 -12.20
N SER A 214 -9.42 -1.68 -12.89
CA SER A 214 -9.12 -3.05 -13.28
C SER A 214 -8.05 -3.67 -12.39
N ARG A 215 -8.09 -4.99 -12.20
CA ARG A 215 -7.13 -5.71 -11.36
C ARG A 215 -6.87 -7.12 -11.88
N ASP A 216 -5.64 -7.59 -11.72
CA ASP A 216 -5.22 -8.97 -11.99
C ASP A 216 -4.34 -9.43 -10.84
N ILE A 217 -4.96 -9.95 -9.77
CA ILE A 217 -4.24 -10.35 -8.56
C ILE A 217 -3.34 -11.54 -8.89
N ASN A 218 -2.03 -11.35 -8.74
CA ASN A 218 -1.03 -12.23 -9.33
C ASN A 218 -0.12 -12.83 -8.25
N THR A 219 -0.21 -14.16 -8.08
CA THR A 219 0.62 -14.88 -7.10
C THR A 219 2.11 -14.85 -7.42
N GLN A 220 2.49 -14.77 -8.71
CA GLN A 220 3.90 -14.63 -9.11
C GLN A 220 4.46 -13.28 -8.62
N ALA A 221 3.68 -12.21 -8.71
CA ALA A 221 4.05 -10.90 -8.18
C ALA A 221 4.12 -10.91 -6.65
N SER A 222 3.10 -11.44 -5.96
CA SER A 222 3.10 -11.51 -4.48
C SER A 222 4.19 -12.42 -3.92
N ASN A 223 4.76 -13.30 -4.74
CA ASN A 223 5.90 -14.13 -4.35
C ASN A 223 7.14 -13.29 -3.99
N GLU A 224 7.28 -12.07 -4.53
CA GLU A 224 8.38 -11.15 -4.18
C GLU A 224 8.18 -10.51 -2.80
N THR A 225 7.03 -10.70 -2.15
CA THR A 225 6.71 -10.11 -0.85
C THR A 225 6.66 -11.14 0.28
N ARG A 226 7.27 -12.33 0.13
CA ARG A 226 7.31 -13.33 1.23
C ARG A 226 8.19 -12.85 2.38
N ASP A 227 8.05 -13.51 3.54
CA ASP A 227 8.83 -13.20 4.74
C ASP A 227 10.34 -13.25 4.48
N GLU A 228 10.83 -14.20 3.68
CA GLU A 228 12.27 -14.30 3.38
C GLU A 228 12.79 -13.04 2.65
N MET A 229 11.98 -12.45 1.77
CA MET A 229 12.36 -11.26 1.00
C MET A 229 12.42 -10.02 1.90
N PHE A 230 11.48 -9.89 2.84
CA PHE A 230 11.49 -8.80 3.82
C PHE A 230 12.59 -8.94 4.86
N VAL A 231 12.85 -10.16 5.35
CA VAL A 231 13.95 -10.41 6.28
C VAL A 231 15.28 -10.10 5.60
N ASP A 232 15.53 -10.60 4.38
CA ASP A 232 16.72 -10.24 3.58
C ASP A 232 16.88 -8.73 3.46
N LEU A 233 15.81 -8.04 3.06
CA LEU A 233 15.81 -6.59 2.88
C LEU A 233 16.18 -5.84 4.18
N ILE A 234 15.65 -6.25 5.33
CA ILE A 234 15.85 -5.53 6.60
C ILE A 234 17.19 -5.90 7.26
N THR A 235 17.68 -7.14 7.11
CA THR A 235 18.90 -7.59 7.80
C THR A 235 20.18 -7.35 7.01
N ASN A 236 20.11 -7.38 5.67
CA ASN A 236 21.32 -7.40 4.82
C ASN A 236 21.61 -6.07 4.12
N TYR A 237 20.74 -5.06 4.25
CA TYR A 237 20.89 -3.75 3.61
C TYR A 237 20.79 -2.64 4.68
N PRO A 238 21.87 -2.42 5.48
CA PRO A 238 21.81 -1.59 6.67
C PRO A 238 21.86 -0.08 6.40
N ASP A 239 22.31 0.33 5.21
CA ASP A 239 22.34 1.74 4.81
C ASP A 239 21.13 2.10 3.94
N ILE A 240 20.69 3.36 4.04
CA ILE A 240 19.46 3.82 3.37
C ILE A 240 19.51 3.66 1.85
N LEU A 241 20.70 3.81 1.25
CA LEU A 241 20.86 3.74 -0.20
C LEU A 241 20.74 2.30 -0.71
N SER A 242 21.43 1.34 -0.08
CA SER A 242 21.33 -0.07 -0.45
C SER A 242 19.93 -0.62 -0.16
N PHE A 243 19.32 -0.24 0.97
CA PHE A 243 17.97 -0.63 1.35
C PHE A 243 16.93 -0.16 0.33
N GLN A 244 16.90 1.13 0.02
CA GLN A 244 15.91 1.68 -0.91
C GLN A 244 16.11 1.14 -2.34
N ASN A 245 17.35 0.88 -2.74
CA ASN A 245 17.66 0.29 -4.04
C ASN A 245 17.17 -1.16 -4.11
N LYS A 246 17.45 -1.99 -3.09
CA LYS A 246 16.95 -3.36 -3.03
C LYS A 246 15.42 -3.42 -2.97
N MET A 247 14.80 -2.50 -2.24
CA MET A 247 13.34 -2.44 -2.11
C MET A 247 12.64 -2.15 -3.44
N GLN A 248 13.19 -1.25 -4.26
CA GLN A 248 12.47 -0.64 -5.39
C GLN A 248 12.97 -1.04 -6.77
N ASN A 249 14.24 -1.44 -6.90
CA ASN A 249 14.83 -1.75 -8.20
C ASN A 249 14.55 -3.19 -8.56
N PHE A 250 14.05 -3.40 -9.77
CA PHE A 250 14.00 -4.71 -10.40
C PHE A 250 15.33 -4.99 -11.10
N THR A 251 15.80 -6.23 -10.98
CA THR A 251 16.93 -6.77 -11.76
C THR A 251 16.41 -7.91 -12.65
N LEU A 252 17.27 -8.54 -13.44
CA LEU A 252 16.85 -9.65 -14.29
C LEU A 252 16.23 -10.75 -13.42
N GLY A 253 14.93 -11.01 -13.62
CA GLY A 253 14.16 -12.02 -12.89
C GLY A 253 13.71 -11.64 -11.48
N VAL A 254 14.02 -10.43 -10.98
CA VAL A 254 13.66 -9.99 -9.61
C VAL A 254 12.93 -8.66 -9.70
N MET A 255 11.73 -8.58 -9.10
CA MET A 255 10.91 -7.36 -9.16
C MET A 255 11.23 -6.36 -8.04
N GLY A 256 11.56 -6.88 -6.86
CA GLY A 256 11.66 -6.10 -5.62
C GLY A 256 10.30 -5.97 -4.93
N VAL A 257 10.33 -5.84 -3.60
CA VAL A 257 9.11 -5.89 -2.73
C VAL A 257 8.13 -4.74 -2.96
N HIS A 258 8.55 -3.66 -3.63
CA HIS A 258 7.74 -2.47 -3.86
C HIS A 258 6.98 -2.47 -5.20
N LYS A 259 7.47 -3.22 -6.21
CA LYS A 259 7.03 -3.06 -7.61
C LYS A 259 5.75 -3.81 -7.93
#